data_AF-A0A078MKM6-F1
#
_entry.id   AF-A0A078MKM6-F1
#
_cell.length_a   1.000
_cell.length_b   1.000
_cell.length_c   1.000
_cell.angle_alpha   90.00
_cell.angle_beta   90.00
_cell.angle_gamma   90.00
#
_symmetry.space_group_name_H-M   'P 1'
#
loop_
_entity.id
_entity.type
_entity.pdbx_description
1 polymer ?
#
loop_
_entity_poly.entity_id
_entity_poly.type
_entity_poly.pdbx_seq_one_letter_code
_entity_poly.pdbx_strand_id
1 'polypeptide(L)' 'MNALTILMPFLYFPEDKSEYIPAAISFGIGMIILFFIFRWVLKISKKQAEKAKEIEDRVLHDEKINHRTK' A
#
# COMPACT_ATOMS: atom_id res chain seq x y z
N MET A 1 -30.90 7.37 28.76
CA MET A 1 -29.98 7.50 27.59
C MET A 1 -30.33 6.38 26.62
N ASN A 2 -30.59 6.72 25.37
CA ASN A 2 -31.04 5.82 24.30
C ASN A 2 -29.85 5.07 23.68
N ALA A 3 -30.00 3.80 23.31
CA ALA A 3 -28.92 2.97 22.75
C ALA A 3 -28.26 3.60 21.50
N LEU A 4 -29.02 4.39 20.74
CA LEU A 4 -28.55 5.13 19.56
C LEU A 4 -27.53 6.23 19.90
N THR A 5 -27.61 6.87 21.08
CA THR A 5 -26.61 7.89 21.49
C THR A 5 -25.27 7.27 21.90
N ILE A 6 -25.27 5.99 22.31
CA ILE A 6 -24.04 5.26 22.66
C ILE A 6 -23.29 4.82 21.38
N LEU A 7 -24.01 4.63 20.28
CA LEU A 7 -23.47 4.15 19.01
C LEU A 7 -22.90 5.25 18.09
N MET A 8 -23.23 6.53 18.33
CA MET A 8 -22.77 7.67 17.50
C MET A 8 -21.99 8.78 18.24
N PRO A 9 -21.06 8.48 19.19
CA PRO A 9 -20.29 9.52 19.86
C PRO A 9 -19.27 10.24 18.96
N PHE A 10 -19.03 9.74 17.74
CA PHE A 10 -18.03 10.27 16.81
C PHE A 10 -18.56 11.21 15.73
N LEU A 11 -19.88 11.29 15.55
CA LEU A 11 -20.47 12.20 14.56
C LEU A 11 -20.69 13.60 15.16
N TYR A 12 -19.66 14.13 15.83
CA TYR A 12 -19.61 15.52 16.25
C TYR A 12 -19.03 16.34 15.10
N PHE A 13 -19.85 17.22 14.53
CA PHE A 13 -19.42 18.17 13.54
C PHE A 13 -19.28 19.53 14.21
N PRO A 14 -18.06 20.06 14.40
CA PRO A 14 -17.92 21.40 14.94
C PRO A 14 -18.59 22.44 14.04
N GLU A 15 -19.26 23.39 14.68
CA GLU A 15 -19.90 24.52 14.00
C GLU A 15 -18.84 25.45 13.39
N ASP A 16 -17.74 25.68 14.10
CA ASP A 16 -16.57 26.39 13.58
C ASP A 16 -15.69 25.45 12.75
N LYS A 17 -15.47 25.81 11.48
CA LYS A 17 -14.65 25.02 10.55
C LYS A 17 -13.18 24.94 10.95
N SER A 18 -12.71 25.88 11.77
CA SER A 18 -11.34 25.93 12.27
C SER A 18 -11.00 24.72 13.15
N GLU A 19 -12.01 24.12 13.80
CA GLU A 19 -11.81 22.92 14.63
C GLU A 19 -11.46 21.66 13.81
N TYR A 20 -11.66 21.67 12.48
CA TYR A 20 -11.20 20.57 11.61
C TYR A 20 -9.71 20.69 11.21
N ILE A 21 -9.06 21.83 11.45
CA ILE A 21 -7.65 22.05 11.07
C ILE A 21 -6.73 20.93 11.60
N PRO A 22 -6.82 20.50 12.88
CA PRO A 22 -6.02 19.39 13.38
C PRO A 22 -6.25 18.09 12.60
N ALA A 23 -7.51 17.76 12.28
CA ALA A 23 -7.85 16.57 11.52
C ALA A 23 -7.29 16.62 10.09
N ALA A 24 -7.37 17.78 9.43
CA ALA A 24 -6.81 18.00 8.10
C ALA A 24 -5.28 17.84 8.09
N ILE A 25 -4.59 18.34 9.12
CA ILE A 25 -3.14 18.17 9.28
C ILE A 25 -2.79 16.69 9.49
N SER A 26 -3.47 16.00 10.40
CA SER A 26 -3.24 14.57 10.63
C SER A 26 -3.47 13.75 9.37
N PHE A 27 -4.56 14.02 8.65
CA PHE A 27 -4.84 13.37 7.37
C PHE A 27 -3.77 13.68 6.32
N GLY A 28 -3.34 14.95 6.22
CA GLY A 28 -2.28 15.36 5.30
C GLY A 28 -0.96 14.63 5.57
N ILE A 29 -0.54 14.53 6.83
CA ILE A 29 0.67 13.78 7.23
C ILE A 29 0.52 12.30 6.86
N GLY A 30 -0.64 11.69 7.15
CA GLY A 30 -0.92 10.30 6.78
C GLY A 30 -0.85 10.06 5.27
N MET A 31 -1.41 10.98 4.47
CA MET A 31 -1.36 10.92 3.01
C MET A 31 0.07 11.03 2.48
N ILE A 32 0.88 11.92 3.05
CA ILE A 32 2.29 12.07 2.65
C ILE A 32 3.07 10.77 2.95
N ILE A 33 2.90 10.21 4.15
CA ILE A 33 3.55 8.95 4.53
C ILE A 33 3.10 7.81 3.60
N LEU A 34 1.80 7.68 3.36
CA LEU A 34 1.23 6.67 2.46
C LEU A 34 1.81 6.78 1.05
N PHE A 35 1.92 8.00 0.53
CA PHE A 35 2.52 8.25 -0.78
C PHE A 35 3.96 7.73 -0.86
N PHE A 36 4.80 8.03 0.15
CA PHE A 36 6.18 7.57 0.18
C PHE A 36 6.29 6.05 0.33
N ILE A 37 5.50 5.45 1.21
CA ILE A 37 5.45 3.99 1.39
C ILE A 37 5.05 3.32 0.07
N PHE A 38 3.98 3.79 -0.57
CA PHE A 38 3.51 3.23 -1.83
C PHE A 38 4.60 3.32 -2.91
N ARG A 39 5.27 4.46 -3.02
CA ARG A 39 6.37 4.65 -3.96
C ARG A 39 7.54 3.71 -3.69
N TRP A 40 7.85 3.44 -2.42
CA TRP A 40 8.90 2.52 -2.01
C TRP A 40 8.54 1.07 -2.32
N VAL A 41 7.33 0.63 -1.98
CA VAL A 41 6.83 -0.73 -2.28
C VAL A 41 6.86 -0.99 -3.78
N LEU A 42 6.41 -0.05 -4.61
CA LEU A 42 6.47 -0.18 -6.07
C LEU A 42 7.91 -0.37 -6.58
N LYS A 43 8.88 0.35 -6.00
CA LYS A 43 10.29 0.23 -6.40
C LYS A 43 10.85 -1.15 -6.03
N ILE A 44 10.50 -1.66 -4.85
CA ILE A 44 10.91 -3.00 -4.42
C ILE A 44 10.27 -4.06 -5.31
N SER A 45 8.97 -3.95 -5.57
CA SER A 45 8.22 -4.88 -6.41
C SER A 45 8.83 -5.03 -7.81
N LYS A 46 9.21 -3.93 -8.46
CA LYS A 46 9.88 -3.96 -9.76
C LYS A 46 11.19 -4.75 -9.72
N LYS A 47 12.03 -4.51 -8.71
CA LYS A 47 13.29 -5.25 -8.54
C LYS A 47 13.09 -6.74 -8.28
N GLN A 48 12.04 -7.10 -7.54
CA GLN A 48 11.70 -8.50 -7.30
C GLN A 48 11.20 -9.17 -8.57
N ALA A 49 10.38 -8.49 -9.36
CA ALA A 49 9.88 -9.01 -10.63
C ALA A 49 11.01 -9.26 -11.65
N GLU A 50 11.98 -8.34 -11.74
CA GLU A 50 13.17 -8.51 -12.58
C GLU A 50 13.99 -9.75 -12.18
N LYS A 51 14.24 -9.94 -10.87
CA LYS A 51 14.96 -11.11 -10.37
C LYS A 51 14.20 -12.41 -10.59
N ALA A 52 12.88 -12.40 -10.41
CA ALA A 52 12.04 -13.56 -10.66
C ALA A 52 12.10 -13.98 -12.14
N LYS A 53 12.05 -13.00 -13.05
CA LYS A 53 12.19 -13.24 -14.48
C LYS A 53 13.55 -13.85 -14.85
N GLU A 54 14.64 -13.35 -14.27
CA GLU A 54 15.97 -13.93 -14.49
C GLU A 54 16.04 -15.41 -14.06
N ILE A 55 15.43 -15.75 -12.92
CA ILE A 55 15.34 -17.13 -12.46
C ILE A 55 14.50 -17.99 -13.43
N GLU A 56 13.35 -17.48 -13.87
CA GLU A 56 12.47 -18.17 -14.83
C GLU A 56 13.21 -18.44 -16.15
N ASP A 57 13.88 -17.43 -16.71
CA ASP A 57 14.64 -17.55 -17.95
C ASP A 57 15.75 -18.62 -17.84
N ARG A 58 16.44 -18.69 -16.69
CA ARG A 58 17.47 -19.70 -16.41
C ARG A 58 16.90 -21.12 -16.34
N VAL A 59 15.80 -21.31 -15.60
CA VAL A 59 15.13 -22.61 -15.47
C VAL A 59 14.65 -23.09 -16.85
N LEU A 60 14.02 -22.21 -17.63
CA LEU A 60 13.56 -22.54 -18.99
C LEU A 60 14.73 -22.85 -19.93
N HIS A 61 15.87 -22.18 -19.77
CA HIS A 61 17.07 -22.49 -20.55
C HIS A 61 17.61 -23.89 -20.20
N ASP A 62 17.76 -24.18 -18.91
CA ASP A 62 18.27 -25.46 -18.41
C ASP A 62 17.35 -26.63 -18.82
N GLU A 63 16.03 -26.46 -18.77
CA GLU A 63 15.07 -27.46 -19.24
C GLU A 63 15.21 -27.73 -20.74
N LYS A 64 15.33 -26.67 -21.56
CA LYS A 64 15.52 -26.81 -23.01
C LYS A 64 16.81 -27.53 -23.37
N ILE A 65 17.89 -27.27 -22.64
CA ILE A 65 19.16 -27.97 -22.82
C ILE A 65 18.98 -29.45 -22.46
N ASN A 66 18.44 -29.76 -21.28
CA ASN A 66 18.25 -31.14 -20.82
C ASN A 66 17.33 -31.96 -21.75
N HIS A 67 16.32 -31.34 -22.35
CA HIS A 67 15.46 -31.99 -23.34
C HIS A 67 16.14 -32.23 -24.70
N ARG A 68 17.21 -31.50 -25.02
CA ARG A 68 17.98 -31.68 -26.26
C ARG A 68 19.10 -32.72 -26.13
N THR A 69 19.59 -32.97 -24.92
CA THR A 69 20.64 -33.96 -24.64
C THR A 69 20.13 -35.37 -24.34
N LYS A 70 18.81 -35.58 -24.24
CA LYS A 70 18.16 -36.90 -24.17
C LYS A 70 17.67 -37.33 -25.53
#